data_AF-A0A7X5Q8P8-F1
#
_entry.id   AF-A0A7X5Q8P8-F1
#
_cell.length_a   1.000
_cell.length_b   1.000
_cell.length_c   1.000
_cell.angle_alpha   90.00
_cell.angle_beta   90.00
_cell.angle_gamma   90.00
#
_symmetry.space_group_name_H-M   'P 1'
#
loop_
_entity.id
_entity.type
_entity.pdbx_description
1 polymer ?
#
loop_
_entity_poly.entity_id
_entity_poly.type
_entity_poly.pdbx_seq_one_letter_code
_entity_poly.pdbx_strand_id
1 'polypeptide(L)'
;MTNIPKSRIILYLMIAGLLPFIFVAVNLLTKTSNLEELQNTLEEVKENAYVRETKQSLNMTVRGHYKEADHFYIDKHLETLSFLKPEIESLQKLVDNKYYAGDENVKKRLELLTGTGNALLFSEGSVEAYPFFQETTATLVHPVEVNLADLQKMLSLIEGVPVGPFKPGPFRPQLIFLEFKIDKKEASESNEIFLLNMKLLKREYL
;
A
#
# COMPACT_ATOMS: atom_id res chain seq x y z
N MET A 1 -25.81 77.04 34.18
CA MET A 1 -24.52 76.33 33.98
C MET A 1 -23.89 76.13 35.34
N THR A 2 -24.00 74.93 35.90
CA THR A 2 -23.55 74.58 37.25
C THR A 2 -22.03 74.52 37.30
N ASN A 3 -21.41 75.33 38.15
CA ASN A 3 -19.96 75.33 38.37
C ASN A 3 -19.52 73.97 38.89
N ILE A 4 -18.78 73.22 38.08
CA ILE A 4 -18.18 71.95 38.48
C ILE A 4 -17.17 72.27 39.61
N PRO A 5 -17.21 71.56 40.75
CA PRO A 5 -16.27 71.77 41.85
C PRO A 5 -14.82 71.60 41.35
N LYS A 6 -13.92 72.52 41.72
CA LYS A 6 -12.52 72.54 41.27
C LYS A 6 -11.78 71.21 41.47
N SER A 7 -12.10 70.47 42.54
CA SER A 7 -11.57 69.13 42.81
C SER A 7 -11.94 68.09 41.75
N ARG A 8 -13.15 68.17 41.17
CA ARG A 8 -13.59 67.26 40.10
C ARG A 8 -12.95 67.61 38.75
N ILE A 9 -12.70 68.89 38.49
CA ILE A 9 -12.01 69.34 37.26
C ILE A 9 -10.57 68.79 37.22
N ILE A 10 -9.86 68.85 38.34
CA ILE A 10 -8.49 68.30 38.45
C ILE A 10 -8.51 66.78 38.24
N LEU A 11 -9.50 66.08 38.80
CA LEU A 11 -9.68 64.64 38.57
C LEU A 11 -9.91 64.31 37.09
N TYR A 12 -10.79 65.06 36.40
CA TYR A 12 -11.02 64.85 34.96
C TYR A 12 -9.79 65.15 34.11
N LEU A 13 -9.00 66.16 34.46
CA LEU A 13 -7.72 66.47 33.78
C LEU A 13 -6.68 65.36 33.97
N MET A 14 -6.59 64.78 35.17
CA MET A 14 -5.70 63.64 35.43
C MET A 14 -6.13 62.40 34.65
N ILE A 15 -7.44 62.09 34.60
CA ILE A 15 -7.97 60.96 33.81
C ILE A 15 -7.74 61.19 32.31
N ALA A 16 -8.01 62.40 31.81
CA ALA A 16 -7.78 62.76 30.42
C ALA A 16 -6.29 62.68 30.04
N GLY A 17 -5.39 63.07 30.96
CA GLY A 17 -3.95 62.92 30.77
C GLY A 17 -3.47 61.46 30.77
N LEU A 18 -4.22 60.54 31.37
CA LEU A 18 -3.90 59.12 31.44
C LEU A 18 -4.38 58.32 30.20
N LEU A 19 -5.42 58.80 29.52
CA LEU A 19 -5.99 58.17 28.32
C LEU A 19 -4.97 57.89 27.20
N PRO A 20 -4.05 58.81 26.84
CA PRO A 20 -3.02 58.56 25.83
C PRO A 20 -2.12 57.38 26.20
N PHE A 21 -1.77 57.22 27.48
CA PHE A 21 -0.93 56.12 27.95
C PHE A 21 -1.65 54.78 27.87
N ILE A 22 -2.93 54.73 28.26
CA ILE A 22 -3.76 53.53 28.09
C ILE A 22 -3.87 53.17 26.60
N PHE A 23 -4.13 54.16 25.75
CA PHE A 23 -4.26 53.94 24.31
C PHE A 23 -2.98 53.35 23.70
N VAL A 24 -1.81 53.90 24.05
CA VAL A 24 -0.51 53.37 23.62
C VAL A 24 -0.29 51.94 24.15
N ALA A 25 -0.60 51.68 25.42
CA ALA A 25 -0.45 50.35 26.01
C ALA A 25 -1.33 49.31 25.31
N VAL A 26 -2.60 49.63 25.04
CA VAL A 26 -3.51 48.74 24.29
C VAL A 26 -3.01 48.52 22.88
N ASN A 27 -2.56 49.57 22.18
CA ASN A 27 -2.03 49.44 20.82
C ASN A 27 -0.79 48.54 20.76
N LEU A 28 0.11 48.66 21.75
CA LEU A 28 1.28 47.81 21.87
C LEU A 28 0.89 46.35 22.10
N LEU A 29 -0.03 46.09 23.04
CA LEU A 29 -0.52 44.74 23.32
C LEU A 29 -1.16 44.09 22.09
N THR A 30 -2.01 44.82 21.37
CA THR A 30 -2.62 44.31 20.13
C THR A 30 -1.56 44.01 19.07
N LYS A 31 -0.56 44.88 18.91
CA LYS A 31 0.53 44.64 17.96
C LYS A 31 1.36 43.42 18.32
N THR A 32 1.65 43.20 19.60
CA THR A 32 2.38 42.01 20.05
C THR A 32 1.60 40.73 19.81
N SER A 33 0.28 40.72 20.10
CA SER A 33 -0.57 39.55 19.83
C SER A 33 -0.67 39.26 18.33
N ASN A 34 -0.81 40.28 17.49
CA ASN A 34 -0.84 40.11 16.04
C ASN A 34 0.50 39.58 15.49
N LEU A 35 1.62 39.99 16.09
CA LEU A 35 2.95 39.47 15.72
C LEU A 35 3.10 38.00 16.10
N GLU A 36 2.61 37.62 17.28
CA GLU A 36 2.61 36.23 17.73
C GLU A 36 1.71 35.35 16.85
N GLU A 37 0.51 35.82 16.51
CA GLU A 37 -0.39 35.12 15.59
C GLU A 37 0.22 34.98 14.18
N LEU A 38 0.87 36.04 13.68
CA LEU A 38 1.59 36.00 12.40
C LEU A 38 2.74 34.98 12.44
N GLN A 39 3.48 34.92 13.55
CA GLN A 39 4.56 33.97 13.73
C GLN A 39 4.05 32.52 13.74
N ASN A 40 2.96 32.26 14.46
CA ASN A 40 2.31 30.95 14.50
C ASN A 40 1.79 30.53 13.13
N THR A 41 1.15 31.45 12.41
CA THR A 41 0.68 31.20 11.03
C THR A 41 1.85 30.89 10.09
N LEU A 42 2.96 31.61 10.22
CA LEU A 42 4.15 31.38 9.42
C LEU A 42 4.75 30.00 9.70
N GLU A 43 4.80 29.59 10.96
CA GLU A 43 5.26 28.26 11.36
C GLU A 43 4.37 27.15 10.80
N GLU A 44 3.05 27.30 10.88
CA GLU A 44 2.09 26.35 10.30
C GLU A 44 2.23 26.26 8.77
N VAL A 45 2.34 27.40 8.08
CA VAL A 45 2.52 27.43 6.62
C VAL A 45 3.84 26.78 6.24
N LYS A 46 4.91 26.99 7.01
CA LYS A 46 6.22 26.37 6.79
C LYS A 46 6.14 24.85 6.96
N GLU A 47 5.47 24.37 8.02
CA GLU A 47 5.29 22.94 8.25
C GLU A 47 4.48 22.30 7.11
N ASN A 48 3.35 22.92 6.75
CA ASN A 48 2.50 22.44 5.65
C ASN A 48 3.24 22.42 4.31
N ALA A 49 4.06 23.43 4.02
CA ALA A 49 4.89 23.47 2.82
C ALA A 49 5.92 22.34 2.80
N TYR A 50 6.60 22.09 3.93
CA TYR A 50 7.57 21.01 4.06
C TYR A 50 6.93 19.63 3.90
N VAL A 51 5.78 19.38 4.54
CA VAL A 51 5.03 18.13 4.40
C VAL A 51 4.56 17.94 2.95
N ARG A 52 4.15 19.01 2.26
CA ARG A 52 3.76 18.94 0.85
C ARG A 52 4.94 18.61 -0.05
N GLU A 53 6.08 19.25 0.15
CA GLU A 53 7.30 19.02 -0.63
C GLU A 53 7.80 17.58 -0.47
N THR A 54 7.85 17.08 0.78
CA THR A 54 8.25 15.70 1.08
C THR A 54 7.31 14.66 0.47
N LYS A 55 5.99 14.89 0.53
CA LYS A 55 5.00 14.03 -0.16
C LYS A 55 5.18 14.07 -1.68
N GLN A 56 5.43 15.26 -2.23
CA GLN A 56 5.59 15.43 -3.67
C GLN A 56 6.86 14.75 -4.19
N SER A 57 7.99 14.86 -3.48
CA SER A 57 9.24 14.19 -3.84
C SER A 57 9.12 12.67 -3.76
N LEU A 58 8.43 12.15 -2.73
CA LEU A 58 8.14 10.73 -2.61
C LEU A 58 7.26 10.23 -3.76
N ASN A 59 6.19 10.97 -4.10
CA ASN A 59 5.33 10.62 -5.22
C ASN A 59 6.07 10.65 -6.57
N MET A 60 6.97 11.62 -6.78
CA MET A 60 7.81 11.65 -7.97
C MET A 60 8.76 10.44 -8.03
N THR A 61 9.33 10.06 -6.90
CA THR A 61 10.22 8.89 -6.80
C THR A 61 9.49 7.61 -7.12
N VAL A 62 8.31 7.40 -6.52
CA VAL A 62 7.47 6.23 -6.74
C VAL A 62 7.02 6.16 -8.20
N ARG A 63 6.53 7.28 -8.76
CA ARG A 63 6.13 7.34 -10.17
C ARG A 63 7.30 7.04 -11.10
N GLY A 64 8.48 7.58 -10.82
CA GLY A 64 9.69 7.29 -11.58
C GLY A 64 10.07 5.80 -11.55
N HIS A 65 9.92 5.15 -10.39
CA HIS A 65 10.24 3.74 -10.22
C HIS A 65 9.32 2.81 -11.03
N TYR A 66 8.02 3.12 -11.11
CA TYR A 66 7.02 2.28 -11.75
C TYR A 66 6.61 2.73 -13.17
N LYS A 67 7.27 3.74 -13.74
CA LYS A 67 6.91 4.31 -15.04
C LYS A 67 7.00 3.30 -16.20
N GLU A 68 7.96 2.38 -16.13
CA GLU A 68 8.22 1.37 -17.15
C GLU A 68 7.68 -0.01 -16.76
N ALA A 69 6.66 -0.04 -15.89
CA ALA A 69 6.06 -1.31 -15.46
C ALA A 69 5.37 -2.03 -16.62
N ASP A 70 5.50 -3.36 -16.65
CA ASP A 70 4.84 -4.21 -17.63
C ASP A 70 3.36 -4.35 -17.27
N HIS A 71 2.50 -3.97 -18.21
CA HIS A 71 1.05 -4.03 -18.03
C HIS A 71 0.55 -5.48 -17.97
N PHE A 72 1.27 -6.42 -18.59
CA PHE A 72 0.89 -7.84 -18.59
C PHE A 72 1.72 -8.65 -17.59
N TYR A 73 2.24 -8.01 -16.55
CA TYR A 73 3.15 -8.66 -15.60
C TYR A 73 2.51 -9.86 -14.88
N ILE A 74 1.24 -9.75 -14.49
CA ILE A 74 0.52 -10.83 -13.81
C ILE A 74 0.46 -12.06 -14.73
N ASP A 75 -0.01 -11.90 -15.95
CA ASP A 75 -0.13 -12.97 -16.95
C ASP A 75 1.23 -13.59 -17.29
N LYS A 76 2.26 -12.75 -17.47
CA LYS A 76 3.60 -13.20 -17.90
C LYS A 76 4.38 -13.90 -16.78
N HIS A 77 4.27 -13.42 -15.55
CA HIS A 77 5.17 -13.82 -14.46
C HIS A 77 4.48 -14.56 -13.31
N LEU A 78 3.21 -14.30 -13.03
CA LEU A 78 2.47 -14.98 -11.96
C LEU A 78 1.67 -16.16 -12.50
N GLU A 79 0.93 -16.00 -13.59
CA GLU A 79 0.10 -17.09 -14.15
C GLU A 79 0.93 -18.21 -14.82
N THR A 80 2.19 -17.93 -15.17
CA THR A 80 3.12 -18.93 -15.73
C THR A 80 3.80 -19.79 -14.65
N LEU A 81 3.51 -19.57 -13.37
CA LEU A 81 4.10 -20.34 -12.28
C LEU A 81 3.49 -21.74 -12.21
N SER A 82 4.38 -22.73 -12.12
CA SER A 82 4.04 -24.12 -11.78
C SER A 82 4.39 -24.40 -10.33
N PHE A 83 3.44 -24.96 -9.58
CA PHE A 83 3.57 -25.29 -8.16
C PHE A 83 3.74 -26.79 -7.94
N LEU A 84 4.16 -27.15 -6.72
CA LEU A 84 4.24 -28.53 -6.24
C LEU A 84 5.09 -29.44 -7.15
N LYS A 85 6.15 -28.90 -7.76
CA LYS A 85 7.08 -29.68 -8.61
C LYS A 85 7.57 -30.99 -7.97
N PRO A 86 7.93 -31.04 -6.67
CA PRO A 86 8.35 -32.29 -6.04
C PRO A 86 7.24 -33.36 -6.01
N GLU A 87 5.98 -32.95 -5.84
CA GLU A 87 4.82 -33.85 -5.85
C GLU A 87 4.54 -34.34 -7.28
N ILE A 88 4.57 -33.42 -8.27
CA ILE A 88 4.41 -33.76 -9.68
C ILE A 88 5.45 -34.80 -10.12
N GLU A 89 6.73 -34.57 -9.81
CA GLU A 89 7.81 -35.51 -10.13
C GLU A 89 7.61 -36.89 -9.47
N SER A 90 7.10 -36.91 -8.24
CA SER A 90 6.84 -38.15 -7.51
C SER A 90 5.65 -38.92 -8.11
N LEU A 91 4.56 -38.23 -8.43
CA LEU A 91 3.38 -38.80 -9.08
C LEU A 91 3.72 -39.32 -10.49
N GLN A 92 4.55 -38.60 -11.24
CA GLN A 92 4.94 -39.01 -12.58
C GLN A 92 5.76 -40.32 -12.55
N LYS A 93 6.68 -40.46 -11.59
CA LYS A 93 7.41 -41.72 -11.35
C LYS A 93 6.48 -42.89 -10.98
N LEU A 94 5.40 -42.61 -10.24
CA LEU A 94 4.41 -43.64 -9.88
C LEU A 94 3.59 -44.07 -11.10
N VAL A 95 3.16 -43.14 -11.95
CA VAL A 95 2.40 -43.44 -13.18
C VAL A 95 3.25 -44.23 -14.18
N ASP A 96 4.55 -43.90 -14.30
CA ASP A 96 5.48 -44.61 -15.18
C ASP A 96 5.81 -46.04 -14.69
N ASN A 97 5.53 -46.33 -13.41
CA ASN A 97 5.74 -47.66 -12.84
C ASN A 97 4.60 -48.61 -13.20
N LYS A 98 4.94 -49.78 -13.80
CA LYS A 98 3.98 -50.80 -14.25
C LYS A 98 2.99 -51.27 -13.17
N TYR A 99 3.32 -51.15 -11.89
CA TYR A 99 2.45 -51.58 -10.78
C TYR A 99 1.32 -50.59 -10.44
N TYR A 100 1.44 -49.32 -10.83
CA TYR A 100 0.47 -48.25 -10.51
C TYR A 100 -0.14 -47.58 -11.74
N ALA A 101 0.23 -48.02 -12.96
CA ALA A 101 -0.28 -47.49 -14.22
C ALA A 101 -1.82 -47.54 -14.38
N GLY A 102 -2.53 -48.28 -13.52
CA GLY A 102 -3.99 -48.41 -13.49
C GLY A 102 -4.70 -47.58 -12.40
N ASP A 103 -3.99 -46.86 -11.52
CA ASP A 103 -4.66 -46.08 -10.47
C ASP A 103 -5.20 -44.75 -11.04
N GLU A 104 -6.52 -44.70 -11.22
CA GLU A 104 -7.21 -43.50 -11.70
C GLU A 104 -7.03 -42.30 -10.77
N ASN A 105 -6.83 -42.51 -9.46
CA ASN A 105 -6.70 -41.39 -8.52
C ASN A 105 -5.38 -40.66 -8.72
N VAL A 106 -4.29 -41.40 -8.96
CA VAL A 106 -2.96 -40.83 -9.23
C VAL A 106 -2.97 -40.05 -10.54
N LYS A 107 -3.62 -40.57 -11.59
CA LYS A 107 -3.77 -39.87 -12.87
C LYS A 107 -4.61 -38.60 -12.74
N LYS A 108 -5.77 -38.67 -12.09
CA LYS A 108 -6.64 -37.50 -11.85
C LYS A 108 -5.93 -36.42 -11.03
N ARG A 109 -5.14 -36.81 -10.01
CA ARG A 109 -4.34 -35.88 -9.21
C ARG A 109 -3.24 -35.23 -10.04
N LEU A 110 -2.51 -36.00 -10.84
CA LEU A 110 -1.48 -35.48 -11.72
C LEU A 110 -2.07 -34.51 -12.76
N GLU A 111 -3.22 -34.85 -13.36
CA GLU A 111 -3.94 -33.97 -14.29
C GLU A 111 -4.42 -32.67 -13.61
N LEU A 112 -4.87 -32.74 -12.36
CA LEU A 112 -5.27 -31.54 -11.61
C LEU A 112 -4.08 -30.61 -11.35
N LEU A 113 -2.92 -31.16 -10.97
CA LEU A 113 -1.71 -30.40 -10.67
C LEU A 113 -0.99 -29.85 -11.91
N THR A 114 -1.07 -30.56 -13.03
CA THR A 114 -0.43 -30.17 -14.30
C THR A 114 -1.35 -29.38 -15.23
N GLY A 115 -2.66 -29.48 -15.03
CA GLY A 115 -3.67 -28.73 -15.75
C GLY A 115 -3.92 -27.34 -15.16
N THR A 116 -5.06 -26.75 -15.52
CA THR A 116 -5.47 -25.41 -15.06
C THR A 116 -6.07 -25.40 -13.66
N GLY A 117 -6.26 -26.57 -13.04
CA GLY A 117 -6.91 -26.70 -11.73
C GLY A 117 -6.04 -26.31 -10.53
N ASN A 118 -4.72 -26.21 -10.72
CA ASN A 118 -3.77 -25.72 -9.71
C ASN A 118 -2.90 -24.56 -10.25
N ALA A 119 -3.38 -23.86 -11.28
CA ALA A 119 -2.66 -22.74 -11.88
C ALA A 119 -3.12 -21.42 -11.24
N LEU A 120 -2.21 -20.45 -11.07
CA LEU A 120 -2.62 -19.10 -10.72
C LEU A 120 -3.39 -18.52 -11.91
N LEU A 121 -4.69 -18.31 -11.73
CA LEU A 121 -5.53 -17.60 -12.68
C LEU A 121 -6.20 -16.45 -11.93
N PHE A 122 -6.08 -15.24 -12.48
CA PHE A 122 -6.69 -14.06 -11.93
C PHE A 122 -7.86 -13.59 -12.79
N SER A 123 -8.95 -13.22 -12.13
CA SER A 123 -10.01 -12.44 -12.75
C SER A 123 -9.76 -10.98 -12.43
N GLU A 124 -9.58 -10.17 -13.47
CA GLU A 124 -9.53 -8.71 -13.33
C GLU A 124 -10.93 -8.14 -13.09
N GLY A 125 -11.02 -7.24 -12.12
CA GLY A 125 -12.23 -6.50 -11.76
C GLY A 125 -12.33 -5.17 -12.50
N SER A 126 -13.13 -4.24 -11.94
CA SER A 126 -13.25 -2.89 -12.48
C SER A 126 -11.93 -2.11 -12.39
N VAL A 127 -11.61 -1.39 -13.46
CA VAL A 127 -10.48 -0.46 -13.52
C VAL A 127 -10.92 0.88 -12.94
N GLU A 128 -10.25 1.32 -11.89
CA GLU A 128 -10.41 2.66 -11.31
C GLU A 128 -9.33 3.58 -11.84
N ALA A 129 -9.74 4.63 -12.56
CA ALA A 129 -8.80 5.58 -13.16
C ALA A 129 -8.66 6.83 -12.27
N TYR A 130 -7.41 7.16 -11.95
CA TYR A 130 -7.02 8.38 -11.24
C TYR A 130 -6.15 9.26 -12.17
N PRO A 131 -5.94 10.56 -11.87
CA PRO A 131 -5.22 11.46 -12.76
C PRO A 131 -3.79 11.04 -13.12
N PHE A 132 -3.12 10.22 -12.30
CA PHE A 132 -1.72 9.83 -12.47
C PHE A 132 -1.48 8.32 -12.50
N PHE A 133 -2.50 7.53 -12.23
CA PHE A 133 -2.39 6.07 -12.17
C PHE A 133 -3.76 5.42 -12.38
N GLN A 134 -3.74 4.14 -12.72
CA GLN A 134 -4.91 3.28 -12.81
C GLN A 134 -4.75 2.14 -11.83
N GLU A 135 -5.86 1.72 -11.23
CA GLU A 135 -5.89 0.58 -10.33
C GLU A 135 -6.84 -0.49 -10.85
N THR A 136 -6.33 -1.72 -10.91
CA THR A 136 -7.10 -2.89 -11.30
C THR A 136 -7.02 -3.90 -10.17
N THR A 137 -8.17 -4.35 -9.71
CA THR A 137 -8.24 -5.43 -8.72
C THR A 137 -8.14 -6.78 -9.44
N ALA A 138 -7.15 -7.59 -9.11
CA ALA A 138 -6.97 -8.95 -9.59
C ALA A 138 -7.32 -9.95 -8.48
N THR A 139 -8.37 -10.74 -8.67
CA THR A 139 -8.83 -11.73 -7.68
C THR A 139 -8.54 -13.14 -8.19
N LEU A 140 -7.99 -14.00 -7.33
CA LEU A 140 -7.74 -15.40 -7.68
C LEU A 140 -9.07 -16.11 -8.03
N VAL A 141 -9.12 -16.79 -9.17
CA VAL A 141 -10.35 -17.48 -9.66
C VAL A 141 -10.70 -18.69 -8.81
N HIS A 142 -9.69 -19.45 -8.40
CA HIS A 142 -9.84 -20.64 -7.55
C HIS A 142 -8.64 -20.75 -6.61
N PRO A 143 -8.82 -21.24 -5.36
CA PRO A 143 -7.69 -21.45 -4.45
C PRO A 143 -6.66 -22.41 -5.04
N VAL A 144 -5.39 -22.12 -4.80
CA VAL A 144 -4.25 -22.87 -5.37
C VAL A 144 -3.46 -23.55 -4.27
N GLU A 145 -3.04 -24.79 -4.51
CA GLU A 145 -2.19 -25.57 -3.63
C GLU A 145 -0.72 -25.25 -3.90
N VAL A 146 -0.01 -24.82 -2.85
CA VAL A 146 1.38 -24.39 -2.90
C VAL A 146 2.18 -25.00 -1.76
N ASN A 147 3.49 -25.19 -1.97
CA ASN A 147 4.43 -25.48 -0.89
C ASN A 147 5.14 -24.19 -0.40
N LEU A 148 6.01 -24.33 0.60
CA LEU A 148 6.77 -23.20 1.14
C LEU A 148 7.69 -22.53 0.11
N ALA A 149 8.36 -23.31 -0.75
CA ALA A 149 9.28 -22.77 -1.76
C ALA A 149 8.52 -21.99 -2.85
N ASP A 150 7.38 -22.51 -3.26
CA ASP A 150 6.44 -21.89 -4.20
C ASP A 150 5.93 -20.55 -3.66
N LEU A 151 5.57 -20.52 -2.37
CA LEU A 151 5.14 -19.31 -1.68
C LEU A 151 6.24 -18.25 -1.68
N GLN A 152 7.48 -18.64 -1.33
CA GLN A 152 8.63 -17.72 -1.36
C GLN A 152 8.88 -17.15 -2.76
N LYS A 153 8.79 -18.00 -3.80
CA LYS A 153 8.95 -17.58 -5.18
C LYS A 153 7.89 -16.56 -5.58
N MET A 154 6.63 -16.84 -5.32
CA MET A 154 5.52 -15.96 -5.66
C MET A 154 5.59 -14.64 -4.87
N LEU A 155 5.88 -14.68 -3.56
CA LEU A 155 6.09 -13.48 -2.76
C LEU A 155 7.24 -12.63 -3.28
N SER A 156 8.35 -13.23 -3.72
CA SER A 156 9.47 -12.47 -4.31
C SER A 156 9.07 -11.72 -5.58
N LEU A 157 8.19 -12.32 -6.40
CA LEU A 157 7.67 -11.73 -7.63
C LEU A 157 6.63 -10.65 -7.35
N ILE A 158 5.81 -10.81 -6.31
CA ILE A 158 4.75 -9.86 -5.96
C ILE A 158 5.29 -8.69 -5.17
N GLU A 159 6.19 -8.87 -4.20
CA GLU A 159 6.72 -7.80 -3.34
C GLU A 159 7.92 -7.06 -3.96
N GLY A 160 8.60 -7.68 -4.93
CA GLY A 160 9.77 -7.09 -5.57
C GLY A 160 11.03 -7.14 -4.70
N VAL A 161 11.03 -7.97 -3.65
CA VAL A 161 12.19 -8.21 -2.77
C VAL A 161 12.67 -9.65 -2.89
N PRO A 162 13.97 -9.93 -2.72
CA PRO A 162 14.45 -11.31 -2.68
C PRO A 162 13.89 -12.03 -1.45
N VAL A 163 13.27 -13.19 -1.66
CA VAL A 163 12.74 -14.04 -0.58
C VAL A 163 13.35 -15.42 -0.72
N GLY A 164 14.13 -15.83 0.27
CA GLY A 164 14.89 -17.08 0.22
C GLY A 164 15.84 -17.11 -0.98
N PRO A 165 15.83 -18.17 -1.81
CA PRO A 165 16.68 -18.27 -3.00
C PRO A 165 16.13 -17.53 -4.24
N PHE A 166 14.93 -16.95 -4.16
CA PHE A 166 14.23 -16.38 -5.31
C PHE A 166 14.47 -14.88 -5.46
N LYS A 167 14.57 -14.43 -6.71
CA LYS A 167 14.78 -13.03 -7.08
C LYS A 167 13.49 -12.42 -7.62
N PRO A 168 13.28 -11.12 -7.44
CA PRO A 168 12.12 -10.42 -7.98
C PRO A 168 12.13 -10.37 -9.52
N GLY A 169 10.95 -10.21 -10.10
CA GLY A 169 10.77 -10.07 -11.54
C GLY A 169 11.15 -8.67 -12.04
N PRO A 170 11.57 -8.54 -13.30
CA PRO A 170 11.89 -7.24 -13.89
C PRO A 170 10.60 -6.44 -14.19
N PHE A 171 10.70 -5.11 -14.21
CA PHE A 171 9.60 -4.20 -14.64
C PHE A 171 8.25 -4.46 -13.95
N ARG A 172 8.28 -4.78 -12.65
CA ARG A 172 7.09 -5.09 -11.86
C ARG A 172 6.22 -3.83 -11.65
N PRO A 173 4.89 -3.88 -11.87
CA PRO A 173 3.97 -2.83 -11.42
C PRO A 173 3.87 -2.80 -9.90
N GLN A 174 3.22 -1.77 -9.35
CA GLN A 174 2.97 -1.76 -7.90
C GLN A 174 1.83 -2.75 -7.59
N LEU A 175 2.17 -3.90 -7.02
CA LEU A 175 1.22 -4.92 -6.57
C LEU A 175 1.05 -4.83 -5.05
N ILE A 176 -0.19 -4.83 -4.58
CA ILE A 176 -0.54 -4.73 -3.16
C ILE A 176 -1.49 -5.86 -2.80
N PHE A 177 -1.20 -6.61 -1.74
CA PHE A 177 -2.14 -7.60 -1.21
C PHE A 177 -3.34 -6.90 -0.56
N LEU A 178 -4.53 -7.12 -1.12
CA LEU A 178 -5.80 -6.74 -0.48
C LEU A 178 -6.30 -7.85 0.43
N GLU A 179 -6.10 -9.11 0.01
CA GLU A 179 -6.48 -10.29 0.78
C GLU A 179 -5.43 -11.38 0.55
N PHE A 180 -5.05 -12.05 1.63
CA PHE A 180 -4.07 -13.13 1.59
C PHE A 180 -4.44 -14.16 2.67
N LYS A 181 -5.01 -15.28 2.25
CA LYS A 181 -5.49 -16.37 3.11
C LYS A 181 -4.71 -17.62 2.79
N ILE A 182 -4.20 -18.26 3.83
CA ILE A 182 -3.48 -19.52 3.75
C ILE A 182 -4.09 -20.49 4.74
N ASP A 183 -4.55 -21.62 4.24
CA ASP A 183 -5.03 -22.73 5.05
C ASP A 183 -4.08 -23.93 4.90
N LYS A 184 -3.66 -24.52 6.02
CA LYS A 184 -2.83 -25.73 5.99
C LYS A 184 -3.70 -26.93 5.61
N LYS A 185 -3.31 -27.65 4.57
CA LYS A 185 -3.94 -28.91 4.17
C LYS A 185 -3.14 -30.06 4.78
N GLU A 186 -3.81 -30.94 5.51
CA GLU A 186 -3.18 -32.15 6.02
C GLU A 186 -2.86 -33.07 4.83
N ALA A 187 -1.59 -33.09 4.42
CA ALA A 187 -1.09 -34.02 3.43
C ALA A 187 -0.58 -35.29 4.12
N SER A 188 -0.86 -36.44 3.52
CA SER A 188 -0.66 -37.77 4.11
C SER A 188 0.81 -38.21 4.16
N GLU A 189 1.72 -37.44 3.58
CA GLU A 189 3.16 -37.66 3.60
C GLU A 189 3.85 -36.30 3.79
N SER A 190 4.95 -36.28 4.55
CA SER A 190 5.87 -35.18 4.98
C SER A 190 5.95 -33.83 4.25
N ASN A 191 5.33 -33.64 3.09
CA ASN A 191 5.24 -32.37 2.38
C ASN A 191 4.09 -31.51 2.92
N GLU A 192 4.42 -30.36 3.50
CA GLU A 192 3.42 -29.38 3.89
C GLU A 192 2.83 -28.69 2.65
N ILE A 193 1.53 -28.89 2.45
CA ILE A 193 0.76 -28.26 1.37
C ILE A 193 -0.15 -27.20 1.99
N PHE A 194 -0.18 -26.03 1.36
CA PHE A 194 -0.99 -24.90 1.75
C PHE A 194 -2.00 -24.58 0.66
N LEU A 195 -3.24 -24.32 1.06
CA LEU A 195 -4.28 -23.78 0.19
C LEU A 195 -4.22 -22.26 0.26
N LEU A 196 -3.87 -21.63 -0.85
CA LEU A 196 -3.74 -20.19 -0.97
C LEU A 196 -4.95 -19.59 -1.65
N ASN A 197 -5.50 -18.54 -1.06
CA ASN A 197 -6.44 -17.64 -1.72
C ASN A 197 -5.95 -16.20 -1.56
N MET A 198 -5.98 -15.40 -2.62
CA MET A 198 -5.49 -14.03 -2.58
C MET A 198 -6.21 -13.08 -3.53
N LYS A 199 -6.09 -11.80 -3.19
CA LYS A 199 -6.58 -10.68 -3.98
C LYS A 199 -5.50 -9.61 -4.02
N LEU A 200 -5.17 -9.17 -5.22
CA LEU A 200 -4.13 -8.18 -5.49
C LEU A 200 -4.76 -6.90 -6.03
N LEU A 201 -4.21 -5.76 -5.65
CA LEU A 201 -4.41 -4.49 -6.31
C LEU A 201 -3.19 -4.21 -7.17
N LYS A 202 -3.42 -4.09 -8.47
CA LYS A 202 -2.41 -3.71 -9.45
C LYS A 202 -2.55 -2.22 -9.72
N ARG A 203 -1.52 -1.45 -9.36
CA ARG A 203 -1.45 -0.02 -9.63
C ARG A 203 -0.42 0.27 -10.73
N GLU A 204 -0.88 0.91 -11.79
CA GLU A 204 -0.09 1.29 -12.97
C GLU A 204 -0.03 2.81 -13.08
N TYR A 205 1.17 3.36 -13.24
CA TYR A 205 1.34 4.81 -13.35
C TYR A 205 1.30 5.26 -14.82
N LEU A 206 0.55 6.32 -15.10
CA LEU A 206 0.40 6.93 -16.44
C LEU A 206 1.50 7.97 -16.73
#